data_AF-A0A2H3IWY8-F1
#
_entry.id   AF-A0A2H3IWY8-F1
#
_cell.length_a   1.000
_cell.length_b   1.000
_cell.length_c   1.000
_cell.angle_alpha   90.00
_cell.angle_beta   90.00
_cell.angle_gamma   90.00
#
_symmetry.space_group_name_H-M   'P 1'
#
loop_
_entity.id
_entity.type
_entity.pdbx_description
1 polymer ?
#
loop_
_entity_poly.entity_id
_entity_poly.type
_entity_poly.pdbx_seq_one_letter_code
_entity_poly.pdbx_strand_id
1 'polypeptide(L)'
;MYEVNADSCIVPIYISSILHYTNKPTDNEAIAQARQKIQNEPLQLSKEPRMIGNKGGFDMFRELRAAIKKLDDLNAKVKSLEDVEELKELNGVNELISRSRFSDLYIDVRKARNQATHGANIKFHRKLLDLPSHDKGKRHACVEGFVSTYDFSPAVFDSHFREAPEKIIKLVNQRSDLYHLYAYTRSSHHQKEITEMKAMCNEIISVWISEKATTISVELDGKISAFNHLHKLWEEEEYRRR
;
A
#
# COMPACT_ATOMS: atom_id res chain seq x y z
N MET A 1 19.36 -44.29 9.23
CA MET A 1 18.86 -43.57 10.43
C MET A 1 18.45 -42.19 9.91
N TYR A 2 17.17 -41.84 9.67
CA TYR A 2 16.00 -41.75 10.58
C TYR A 2 16.46 -41.19 11.95
N GLU A 3 16.01 -40.05 12.49
CA GLU A 3 14.73 -39.29 12.52
C GLU A 3 15.08 -37.77 12.56
N VAL A 4 14.35 -36.73 12.09
CA VAL A 4 12.93 -36.30 12.10
C VAL A 4 12.39 -35.75 13.44
N ASN A 5 12.28 -34.41 13.49
CA ASN A 5 11.25 -33.54 14.13
C ASN A 5 11.03 -33.63 15.66
N ALA A 6 10.39 -32.68 16.36
CA ALA A 6 9.73 -31.40 16.08
C ALA A 6 9.57 -30.65 17.42
N ASP A 7 9.39 -29.33 17.36
CA ASP A 7 8.31 -28.57 18.03
C ASP A 7 8.66 -27.08 18.05
N SER A 8 7.79 -26.10 17.83
CA SER A 8 6.47 -26.02 17.18
C SER A 8 6.11 -24.53 17.28
N CYS A 9 5.93 -23.82 16.17
CA CYS A 9 5.14 -22.59 16.18
C CYS A 9 4.26 -22.57 14.95
N ILE A 10 2.98 -22.78 15.25
CA ILE A 10 1.85 -22.99 14.36
C ILE A 10 1.49 -21.66 13.70
N VAL A 11 1.51 -21.61 12.37
CA VAL A 11 0.79 -20.60 11.58
C VAL A 11 -0.26 -21.38 10.75
N PRO A 12 -1.54 -20.99 10.80
CA PRO A 12 -2.60 -21.75 10.17
C PRO A 12 -2.46 -21.74 8.64
N ILE A 13 -2.32 -22.94 8.07
CA ILE A 13 -2.42 -23.17 6.63
C ILE A 13 -3.91 -23.19 6.28
N TYR A 14 -4.36 -22.17 5.55
CA TYR A 14 -5.59 -22.25 4.79
C TYR A 14 -5.37 -23.21 3.61
N ILE A 15 -5.77 -24.47 3.78
CA ILE A 15 -5.98 -25.37 2.64
C ILE A 15 -7.39 -25.09 2.11
N SER A 16 -7.44 -24.18 1.14
CA SER A 16 -8.49 -24.19 0.13
C SER A 16 -8.13 -25.26 -0.89
N SER A 17 -8.87 -26.36 -0.91
CA SER A 17 -8.95 -27.19 -2.09
C SER A 17 -10.30 -27.90 -2.18
N ILE A 18 -11.03 -27.46 -3.21
CA ILE A 18 -11.90 -28.27 -4.06
C ILE A 18 -13.30 -28.54 -3.49
N LEU A 19 -14.21 -27.69 -3.97
CA LEU A 19 -15.64 -27.88 -4.05
C LEU A 19 -15.98 -29.26 -4.64
N HIS A 20 -16.54 -30.13 -3.82
CA HIS A 20 -17.60 -31.01 -4.28
C HIS A 20 -18.93 -30.39 -3.88
N TYR A 21 -19.61 -29.83 -4.88
CA TYR A 21 -21.02 -29.46 -4.78
C TYR A 21 -21.82 -30.74 -4.53
N THR A 22 -22.31 -30.90 -3.31
CA THR A 22 -23.53 -31.66 -3.04
C THR A 22 -24.40 -30.80 -2.15
N ASN A 23 -25.52 -30.35 -2.72
CA ASN A 23 -26.58 -29.48 -2.20
C ASN A 23 -26.57 -29.25 -0.68
N LYS A 24 -26.42 -27.99 -0.28
CA LYS A 24 -26.82 -27.55 1.06
C LYS A 24 -28.31 -27.88 1.21
N PRO A 25 -28.72 -28.63 2.25
CA PRO A 25 -30.14 -28.85 2.50
C PRO A 25 -30.81 -27.49 2.72
N THR A 26 -31.97 -27.32 2.11
CA THR A 26 -32.82 -26.16 2.39
C THR A 26 -33.19 -26.13 3.88
N ASP A 27 -33.51 -24.97 4.44
CA ASP A 27 -33.86 -24.83 5.86
C ASP A 27 -34.94 -25.84 6.29
N ASN A 28 -35.86 -26.18 5.39
CA ASN A 28 -36.91 -27.17 5.62
C ASN A 28 -36.37 -28.61 5.73
N GLU A 29 -35.35 -28.99 4.96
CA GLU A 29 -34.72 -30.30 5.02
C GLU A 29 -33.85 -30.46 6.27
N ALA A 30 -33.18 -29.38 6.71
CA ALA A 30 -32.44 -29.36 7.97
C ALA A 30 -33.38 -29.51 9.18
N ILE A 31 -34.55 -28.88 9.13
CA ILE A 31 -35.59 -29.00 10.16
C ILE A 31 -36.18 -30.42 10.18
N ALA A 32 -36.42 -31.03 9.02
CA ALA A 32 -36.92 -32.40 8.92
C ALA A 32 -35.93 -33.43 9.48
N GLN A 33 -34.64 -33.29 9.15
CA GLN A 33 -33.58 -34.16 9.69
C GLN A 33 -33.40 -33.98 11.21
N ALA A 34 -33.51 -32.75 11.71
CA ALA A 34 -33.46 -32.48 13.16
C ALA A 34 -34.63 -33.14 13.91
N ARG A 35 -35.86 -33.07 13.35
CA ARG A 35 -37.04 -33.73 13.93
C ARG A 35 -36.91 -35.25 13.94
N GLN A 36 -36.37 -35.82 12.87
CA GLN A 36 -36.17 -37.28 12.76
C GLN A 36 -35.13 -37.79 13.77
N LYS A 37 -34.06 -37.02 14.03
CA LYS A 37 -33.07 -37.35 15.07
C LYS A 37 -33.64 -37.27 16.49
N ILE A 38 -34.51 -36.29 16.76
CA ILE A 38 -35.17 -36.14 18.07
C ILE A 38 -36.15 -37.30 18.36
N GLN A 39 -36.81 -37.84 17.34
CA GLN A 39 -37.76 -38.96 17.52
C GLN A 39 -37.07 -40.31 17.71
N ASN A 40 -35.87 -40.49 17.17
CA ASN A 40 -35.21 -41.80 17.09
C ASN A 40 -34.15 -42.05 18.18
N GLU A 41 -33.76 -41.03 18.96
CA GLU A 41 -32.79 -41.21 20.03
C GLU A 41 -33.47 -41.34 21.41
N PRO A 42 -33.33 -42.47 22.13
CA PRO A 42 -33.84 -42.58 23.48
C PRO A 42 -33.10 -41.61 24.41
N LEU A 43 -33.86 -40.74 25.07
CA LEU A 43 -33.40 -39.70 26.00
C LEU A 43 -32.57 -40.29 27.15
N GLN A 44 -31.27 -40.46 26.93
CA GLN A 44 -30.33 -40.61 28.03
C GLN A 44 -30.03 -39.22 28.61
N LEU A 45 -30.38 -39.05 29.88
CA LEU A 45 -30.04 -37.89 30.71
C LEU A 45 -28.52 -37.75 30.80
N SER A 46 -27.91 -36.97 29.91
CA SER A 46 -26.48 -36.63 29.98
C SER A 46 -26.23 -35.57 31.05
N LYS A 47 -25.13 -35.72 31.80
CA LYS A 47 -24.67 -34.83 32.89
C LYS A 47 -24.18 -33.44 32.45
N GLU A 48 -24.54 -33.00 31.26
CA GLU A 48 -24.18 -31.67 30.75
C GLU A 48 -25.42 -30.77 30.73
N PRO A 49 -25.29 -29.47 31.08
CA PRO A 49 -26.41 -28.56 31.09
C PRO A 49 -26.94 -28.38 29.67
N ARG A 50 -27.99 -29.11 29.31
CA ARG A 50 -28.76 -28.88 28.09
C ARG A 50 -29.65 -27.67 28.32
N MET A 51 -29.42 -26.62 27.54
CA MET A 51 -30.31 -25.46 27.45
C MET A 51 -31.70 -25.93 27.00
N ILE A 52 -32.64 -25.98 27.94
CA ILE A 52 -34.06 -26.18 27.62
C ILE A 52 -34.51 -24.93 26.86
N GLY A 53 -34.94 -25.13 25.62
CA GLY A 53 -35.35 -24.07 24.70
C GLY A 53 -36.68 -23.46 25.09
N ASN A 54 -36.68 -22.61 26.11
CA ASN A 54 -37.81 -21.73 26.42
C ASN A 54 -37.74 -20.59 25.40
N LYS A 55 -38.86 -20.27 24.71
CA LYS A 55 -38.93 -19.20 23.69
C LYS A 55 -38.28 -17.88 24.15
N GLY A 56 -38.48 -17.51 25.42
CA GLY A 56 -37.88 -16.31 26.03
C GLY A 56 -36.35 -16.35 26.21
N GLY A 57 -35.73 -17.53 26.29
CA GLY A 57 -34.27 -17.66 26.34
C GLY A 57 -33.63 -17.31 25.00
N PHE A 58 -34.17 -17.83 23.90
CA PHE A 58 -33.70 -17.51 22.55
C PHE A 58 -33.91 -16.04 22.17
N ASP A 59 -34.99 -15.42 22.65
CA ASP A 59 -35.25 -13.99 22.44
C ASP A 59 -34.21 -13.13 23.19
N MET A 60 -33.88 -13.46 24.44
CA MET A 60 -32.78 -12.79 25.17
C MET A 60 -31.42 -12.95 24.50
N PHE A 61 -31.08 -14.13 23.97
CA PHE A 61 -29.82 -14.32 23.23
C PHE A 61 -29.78 -13.52 21.92
N ARG A 62 -30.93 -13.34 21.25
CA ARG A 62 -31.04 -12.53 20.04
C ARG A 62 -30.88 -11.04 20.36
N GLU A 63 -31.50 -10.58 21.44
CA GLU A 63 -31.36 -9.21 21.93
C GLU A 63 -29.91 -8.93 22.37
N LEU A 64 -29.27 -9.86 23.08
CA LEU A 64 -27.88 -9.74 23.50
C LEU A 64 -26.93 -9.64 22.29
N ARG A 65 -27.13 -10.47 21.26
CA ARG A 65 -26.36 -10.36 20.00
C ARG A 65 -26.59 -9.04 19.28
N ALA A 66 -27.83 -8.54 19.26
CA ALA A 66 -28.15 -7.26 18.65
C ALA A 66 -27.50 -6.08 19.41
N ALA A 67 -27.45 -6.17 20.74
CA ALA A 67 -26.78 -5.19 21.59
C ALA A 67 -25.26 -5.19 21.38
N ILE A 68 -24.63 -6.37 21.33
CA ILE A 68 -23.19 -6.51 21.03
C ILE A 68 -22.87 -5.90 19.67
N LYS A 69 -23.66 -6.22 18.64
CA LYS A 69 -23.45 -5.65 17.29
C LYS A 69 -23.57 -4.12 17.28
N LYS A 70 -24.55 -3.55 17.99
CA LYS A 70 -24.66 -2.08 18.11
C LYS A 70 -23.46 -1.46 18.82
N LEU A 71 -22.92 -2.14 19.83
CA LEU A 71 -21.76 -1.69 20.59
C LEU A 71 -20.50 -1.69 19.71
N ASP A 72 -20.32 -2.72 18.87
CA ASP A 72 -19.24 -2.78 17.89
C ASP A 72 -19.37 -1.67 16.83
N ASP A 73 -20.58 -1.42 16.32
CA ASP A 73 -20.86 -0.35 15.35
C ASP A 73 -20.60 1.05 15.94
N LEU A 74 -20.92 1.24 17.23
CA LEU A 74 -20.64 2.48 17.97
C LEU A 74 -19.15 2.66 18.22
N ASN A 75 -18.43 1.61 18.63
CA ASN A 75 -16.98 1.66 18.81
C ASN A 75 -16.25 1.98 17.50
N ALA A 76 -16.69 1.41 16.37
CA ALA A 76 -16.14 1.74 15.06
C ALA A 76 -16.37 3.22 14.68
N LYS A 77 -17.54 3.78 15.02
CA LYS A 77 -17.84 5.20 14.80
C LYS A 77 -17.01 6.12 15.69
N VAL A 78 -16.86 5.80 16.98
CA VAL A 78 -16.03 6.58 17.92
C VAL A 78 -14.59 6.63 17.44
N LYS A 79 -14.02 5.47 17.08
CA LYS A 79 -12.67 5.40 16.52
C LYS A 79 -12.51 6.25 15.26
N SER A 80 -13.50 6.23 14.35
CA SER A 80 -13.47 7.07 13.14
C SER A 80 -13.56 8.57 13.43
N LEU A 81 -14.18 8.97 14.55
CA LEU A 81 -14.28 10.38 14.95
C LEU A 81 -12.99 10.85 15.61
N GLU A 82 -12.37 10.02 16.46
CA GLU A 82 -11.05 10.27 17.05
C GLU A 82 -9.99 10.44 15.95
N ASP A 83 -9.97 9.56 14.95
CA ASP A 83 -9.07 9.66 13.79
C ASP A 83 -9.27 10.99 13.02
N VAL A 84 -10.51 11.50 12.93
CA VAL A 84 -10.83 12.76 12.24
C VAL A 84 -10.43 13.99 13.07
N GLU A 85 -10.52 13.93 14.38
CA GLU A 85 -10.16 15.01 15.29
C GLU A 85 -8.63 15.17 15.38
N GLU A 86 -7.89 14.06 15.47
CA GLU A 86 -6.43 14.05 15.43
C GLU A 86 -5.89 14.58 14.08
N LEU A 87 -6.54 14.23 12.97
CA LEU A 87 -6.21 14.79 11.64
C LEU A 87 -6.49 16.29 11.53
N LYS A 88 -7.52 16.81 12.22
CA LYS A 88 -7.83 18.25 12.25
C LYS A 88 -6.81 19.02 13.07
N GLU A 89 -6.39 18.50 14.22
CA GLU A 89 -5.36 19.13 15.05
C GLU A 89 -4.00 19.15 14.34
N LEU A 90 -3.61 18.05 13.70
CA LEU A 90 -2.41 18.00 12.87
C LEU A 90 -2.46 18.98 11.69
N ASN A 91 -3.63 19.16 11.06
CA ASN A 91 -3.80 20.17 10.01
C ASN A 91 -3.71 21.60 10.56
N GLY A 92 -4.27 21.88 11.74
CA GLY A 92 -4.15 23.19 12.39
C GLY A 92 -2.71 23.54 12.77
N VAL A 93 -1.95 22.58 13.30
CA VAL A 93 -0.53 22.76 13.62
C VAL A 93 0.30 22.97 12.35
N ASN A 94 0.01 22.23 11.28
CA ASN A 94 0.66 22.41 9.98
C ASN A 94 0.45 23.83 9.42
N GLU A 95 -0.77 24.35 9.52
CA GLU A 95 -1.13 25.69 9.02
C GLU A 95 -0.50 26.81 9.86
N LEU A 96 -0.34 26.60 11.17
CA LEU A 96 0.36 27.54 12.04
C LEU A 96 1.87 27.57 11.77
N ILE A 97 2.48 26.41 11.53
CA ILE A 97 3.91 26.32 11.22
C ILE A 97 4.22 26.91 9.84
N SER A 98 3.37 26.69 8.84
CA SER A 98 3.55 27.27 7.50
C SER A 98 3.47 28.81 7.49
N ARG A 99 2.81 29.42 8.48
CA ARG A 99 2.77 30.89 8.67
C ARG A 99 3.86 31.42 9.60
N SER A 100 4.70 30.55 10.16
CA SER A 100 5.75 30.93 11.12
C SER A 100 7.07 31.28 10.43
N ARG A 101 7.97 31.94 11.16
CA ARG A 101 9.38 32.17 10.72
C ARG A 101 10.19 30.89 10.47
N PHE A 102 9.62 29.72 10.80
CA PHE A 102 10.25 28.41 10.63
C PHE A 102 9.63 27.62 9.47
N SER A 103 8.77 28.24 8.63
CA SER A 103 8.10 27.57 7.53
C SER A 103 9.08 26.90 6.57
N ASP A 104 10.16 27.60 6.20
CA ASP A 104 11.23 27.08 5.32
C ASP A 104 11.85 25.81 5.90
N LEU A 105 12.34 25.89 7.15
CA LEU A 105 12.95 24.75 7.84
C LEU A 105 11.97 23.57 7.98
N TYR A 106 10.72 23.85 8.30
CA TYR A 106 9.69 22.82 8.41
C TYR A 106 9.41 22.14 7.07
N ILE A 107 9.33 22.92 6.00
CA ILE A 107 9.10 22.42 4.64
C ILE A 107 10.28 21.58 4.17
N ASP A 108 11.51 22.01 4.43
CA ASP A 108 12.72 21.26 4.10
C ASP A 108 12.78 19.93 4.85
N VAL A 109 12.54 19.94 6.16
CA VAL A 109 12.49 18.72 6.98
C VAL A 109 11.37 17.78 6.52
N ARG A 110 10.19 18.32 6.20
CA ARG A 110 9.06 17.54 5.70
C ARG A 110 9.33 16.98 4.30
N LYS A 111 9.96 17.73 3.41
CA LYS A 111 10.40 17.26 2.08
C LYS A 111 11.43 16.14 2.23
N ALA A 112 12.46 16.33 3.06
CA ALA A 112 13.47 15.32 3.33
C ALA A 112 12.85 14.03 3.89
N ARG A 113 11.93 14.15 4.87
CA ARG A 113 11.20 13.01 5.42
C ARG A 113 10.30 12.34 4.37
N ASN A 114 9.54 13.11 3.60
CA ASN A 114 8.64 12.56 2.59
C ASN A 114 9.42 11.91 1.44
N GLN A 115 10.57 12.46 1.06
CA GLN A 115 11.45 11.83 0.09
C GLN A 115 12.05 10.54 0.63
N ALA A 116 12.43 10.52 1.92
CA ALA A 116 12.93 9.30 2.57
C ALA A 116 11.84 8.22 2.76
N THR A 117 10.58 8.62 2.98
CA THR A 117 9.47 7.71 3.31
C THR A 117 8.63 7.31 2.09
N HIS A 118 8.51 8.21 1.10
CA HIS A 118 7.58 8.11 -0.02
C HIS A 118 8.20 8.43 -1.38
N GLY A 119 9.43 8.94 -1.43
CA GLY A 119 10.11 9.26 -2.69
C GLY A 119 10.60 7.99 -3.39
N ALA A 120 10.63 8.04 -4.71
CA ALA A 120 11.17 6.96 -5.51
C ALA A 120 12.69 6.82 -5.26
N ASN A 121 13.15 5.58 -5.07
CA ASN A 121 14.56 5.26 -4.95
C ASN A 121 14.89 3.98 -5.74
N ILE A 122 15.26 4.17 -7.00
CA ILE A 122 15.45 3.07 -7.94
C ILE A 122 16.58 2.14 -7.54
N LYS A 123 17.67 2.68 -6.97
CA LYS A 123 18.79 1.86 -6.49
C LYS A 123 18.35 0.97 -5.32
N PHE A 124 17.56 1.52 -4.40
CA PHE A 124 17.00 0.76 -3.29
C PHE A 124 16.01 -0.31 -3.79
N HIS A 125 15.03 0.07 -4.61
CA HIS A 125 14.05 -0.86 -5.16
C HIS A 125 14.70 -1.97 -5.98
N ARG A 126 15.72 -1.65 -6.80
CA ARG A 126 16.49 -2.66 -7.53
C ARG A 126 17.20 -3.62 -6.58
N LYS A 127 17.85 -3.11 -5.53
CA LYS A 127 18.56 -3.93 -4.53
C LYS A 127 17.63 -4.89 -3.80
N LEU A 128 16.40 -4.48 -3.50
CA LEU A 128 15.40 -5.36 -2.87
C LEU A 128 15.09 -6.59 -3.75
N LEU A 129 15.05 -6.42 -5.08
CA LEU A 129 14.80 -7.53 -6.01
C LEU A 129 15.90 -8.60 -6.03
N ASP A 130 17.10 -8.28 -5.52
CA ASP A 130 18.22 -9.21 -5.42
C ASP A 130 18.28 -9.94 -4.06
N LEU A 131 17.43 -9.58 -3.10
CA LEU A 131 17.43 -10.23 -1.79
C LEU A 131 16.87 -11.66 -1.87
N PRO A 132 17.56 -12.65 -1.31
CA PRO A 132 17.18 -14.07 -1.44
C PRO A 132 15.94 -14.46 -0.62
N SER A 133 15.41 -13.57 0.22
CA SER A 133 14.30 -13.85 1.14
C SER A 133 12.91 -13.78 0.49
N HIS A 134 12.82 -13.49 -0.81
CA HIS A 134 11.55 -13.33 -1.50
C HIS A 134 11.07 -14.66 -2.10
N ASP A 135 9.91 -15.12 -1.63
CA ASP A 135 9.15 -16.17 -2.32
C ASP A 135 8.96 -15.81 -3.81
N LYS A 136 9.01 -16.80 -4.70
CA LYS A 136 8.95 -16.60 -6.16
C LYS A 136 7.75 -15.75 -6.58
N GLY A 137 6.59 -15.95 -5.95
CA GLY A 137 5.39 -15.16 -6.23
C GLY A 137 5.54 -13.68 -5.84
N LYS A 138 6.14 -13.41 -4.68
CA LYS A 138 6.43 -12.03 -4.22
C LYS A 138 7.46 -11.35 -5.11
N ARG A 139 8.48 -12.09 -5.57
CA ARG A 139 9.50 -11.55 -6.49
C ARG A 139 8.87 -11.08 -7.80
N HIS A 140 7.93 -11.84 -8.37
CA HIS A 140 7.24 -11.43 -9.59
C HIS A 140 6.48 -10.11 -9.41
N ALA A 141 5.67 -10.00 -8.36
CA ALA A 141 4.94 -8.78 -8.05
C ALA A 141 5.88 -7.57 -7.80
N CYS A 142 7.03 -7.79 -7.16
CA CYS A 142 8.02 -6.72 -6.98
C CYS A 142 8.67 -6.29 -8.31
N VAL A 143 8.92 -7.23 -9.23
CA VAL A 143 9.42 -6.91 -10.58
C VAL A 143 8.37 -6.12 -11.36
N GLU A 144 7.10 -6.52 -11.32
CA GLU A 144 6.01 -5.78 -11.95
C GLU A 144 5.88 -4.37 -11.36
N GLY A 145 5.93 -4.23 -10.03
CA GLY A 145 5.93 -2.94 -9.35
C GLY A 145 7.11 -2.06 -9.74
N PHE A 146 8.31 -2.64 -9.89
CA PHE A 146 9.49 -1.93 -10.39
C PHE A 146 9.28 -1.43 -11.81
N VAL A 147 8.83 -2.30 -12.73
CA VAL A 147 8.56 -1.95 -14.13
C VAL A 147 7.50 -0.86 -14.21
N SER A 148 6.42 -0.97 -13.44
CA SER A 148 5.35 0.03 -13.43
C SER A 148 5.80 1.38 -12.88
N THR A 149 6.72 1.40 -11.91
CA THR A 149 7.18 2.65 -11.27
C THR A 149 8.22 3.37 -12.14
N TYR A 150 9.11 2.60 -12.77
CA TYR A 150 10.27 3.14 -13.48
C TYR A 150 10.14 3.09 -14.99
N ASP A 151 9.13 2.45 -15.54
CA ASP A 151 8.88 2.32 -16.98
C ASP A 151 10.04 1.66 -17.76
N PHE A 152 10.75 0.73 -17.10
CA PHE A 152 11.72 -0.17 -17.72
C PHE A 152 12.02 -1.38 -16.82
N SER A 153 12.57 -2.45 -17.41
CA SER A 153 12.85 -3.69 -16.69
C SER A 153 14.10 -3.61 -15.81
N PRO A 154 14.24 -4.48 -14.79
CA PRO A 154 15.48 -4.59 -14.01
C PRO A 154 16.71 -4.85 -14.87
N ALA A 155 16.58 -5.58 -15.98
CA ALA A 155 17.69 -5.82 -16.90
C ALA A 155 18.13 -4.55 -17.65
N VAL A 156 17.17 -3.70 -18.03
CA VAL A 156 17.45 -2.37 -18.62
C VAL A 156 18.11 -1.47 -17.57
N PHE A 157 17.64 -1.51 -16.31
CA PHE A 157 18.31 -0.83 -15.21
C PHE A 157 19.77 -1.27 -15.08
N ASP A 158 20.01 -2.58 -15.01
CA ASP A 158 21.34 -3.11 -14.80
C ASP A 158 22.30 -2.75 -15.94
N SER A 159 21.79 -2.66 -17.16
CA SER A 159 22.59 -2.37 -18.37
C SER A 159 22.90 -0.89 -18.54
N HIS A 160 21.97 0.01 -18.19
CA HIS A 160 22.08 1.43 -18.52
C HIS A 160 22.19 2.37 -17.31
N PHE A 161 21.78 1.90 -16.13
CA PHE A 161 21.61 2.77 -14.95
C PHE A 161 22.38 2.29 -13.73
N ARG A 162 22.83 1.03 -13.66
CA ARG A 162 23.56 0.51 -12.49
C ARG A 162 24.75 1.39 -12.09
N GLU A 163 25.51 1.83 -13.10
CA GLU A 163 26.72 2.63 -12.96
C GLU A 163 26.55 4.06 -13.50
N ALA A 164 25.32 4.47 -13.82
CA ALA A 164 25.08 5.80 -14.34
C ALA A 164 25.45 6.90 -13.33
N PRO A 165 25.88 8.08 -13.80
CA PRO A 165 26.16 9.23 -12.96
C PRO A 165 24.96 9.58 -12.06
N GLU A 166 25.25 10.11 -10.87
CA GLU A 166 24.22 10.42 -9.86
C GLU A 166 23.11 11.33 -10.40
N LYS A 167 23.45 12.30 -11.26
CA LYS A 167 22.48 13.17 -11.93
C LYS A 167 21.42 12.38 -12.70
N ILE A 168 21.81 11.35 -13.44
CA ILE A 168 20.90 10.49 -14.21
C ILE A 168 20.01 9.67 -13.27
N ILE A 169 20.58 9.13 -12.19
CA ILE A 169 19.82 8.37 -11.19
C ILE A 169 18.77 9.24 -10.51
N LYS A 170 19.14 10.49 -10.16
CA LYS A 170 18.20 11.46 -9.59
C LYS A 170 17.06 11.75 -10.55
N LEU A 171 17.34 11.92 -11.84
CA LEU A 171 16.30 12.15 -12.86
C LEU A 171 15.34 10.98 -13.01
N VAL A 172 15.85 9.75 -12.97
CA VAL A 172 14.99 8.56 -13.00
C VAL A 172 14.06 8.51 -11.79
N ASN A 173 14.59 8.79 -10.59
CA ASN A 173 13.77 8.88 -9.39
C ASN A 173 12.74 10.02 -9.48
N GLN A 174 13.17 11.20 -9.92
CA GLN A 174 12.30 12.36 -10.11
C GLN A 174 11.20 12.08 -11.13
N ARG A 175 11.50 11.37 -12.21
CA ARG A 175 10.47 10.91 -13.15
C ARG A 175 9.41 10.10 -12.42
N SER A 176 9.81 9.05 -11.71
CA SER A 176 8.86 8.22 -10.96
C SER A 176 8.05 9.04 -9.95
N ASP A 177 8.67 10.01 -9.27
CA ASP A 177 7.96 10.92 -8.38
C ASP A 177 6.92 11.78 -9.15
N LEU A 178 7.26 12.33 -10.32
CA LEU A 178 6.33 13.10 -11.15
C LEU A 178 5.08 12.28 -11.55
N TYR A 179 5.25 10.97 -11.75
CA TYR A 179 4.14 10.08 -12.13
C TYR A 179 3.34 9.56 -10.93
N HIS A 180 3.96 9.34 -9.78
CA HIS A 180 3.35 8.58 -8.70
C HIS A 180 3.26 9.31 -7.36
N LEU A 181 4.14 10.29 -7.10
CA LEU A 181 4.11 11.01 -5.84
C LEU A 181 2.94 11.99 -5.82
N TYR A 182 2.16 11.92 -4.74
CA TYR A 182 0.92 12.66 -4.57
C TYR A 182 1.04 14.18 -4.75
N ALA A 183 2.19 14.75 -4.37
CA ALA A 183 2.46 16.17 -4.53
C ALA A 183 2.36 16.64 -5.99
N TYR A 184 2.73 15.80 -6.96
CA TYR A 184 2.63 16.12 -8.38
C TYR A 184 1.27 15.71 -8.95
N THR A 185 0.78 14.52 -8.60
CA THR A 185 -0.45 14.00 -9.21
C THR A 185 -1.71 14.77 -8.80
N ARG A 186 -1.71 15.45 -7.64
CA ARG A 186 -2.85 16.25 -7.18
C ARG A 186 -2.74 17.75 -7.48
N SER A 187 -1.62 18.25 -8.01
CA SER A 187 -1.46 19.69 -8.26
C SER A 187 -2.35 20.12 -9.44
N SER A 188 -3.53 20.69 -9.18
CA SER A 188 -4.47 21.12 -10.23
C SER A 188 -4.00 22.34 -11.02
N HIS A 189 -3.06 23.12 -10.46
CA HIS A 189 -2.66 24.42 -10.99
C HIS A 189 -1.39 24.39 -11.85
N HIS A 190 -0.59 23.32 -11.75
CA HIS A 190 0.67 23.17 -12.47
C HIS A 190 0.71 21.97 -13.42
N GLN A 191 -0.45 21.55 -13.92
CA GLN A 191 -0.55 20.38 -14.79
C GLN A 191 0.27 20.54 -16.08
N LYS A 192 0.39 21.77 -16.60
CA LYS A 192 1.18 22.04 -17.80
C LYS A 192 2.67 21.83 -17.52
N GLU A 193 3.19 22.45 -16.46
CA GLU A 193 4.58 22.37 -16.04
C GLU A 193 4.95 20.92 -15.67
N ILE A 194 4.07 20.22 -14.97
CA ILE A 194 4.27 18.79 -14.63
C ILE A 194 4.31 17.92 -15.89
N THR A 195 3.45 18.19 -16.86
CA THR A 195 3.45 17.47 -18.15
C THR A 195 4.74 17.74 -18.92
N GLU A 196 5.21 18.99 -18.94
CA GLU A 196 6.47 19.37 -19.58
C GLU A 196 7.68 18.74 -18.88
N MET A 197 7.72 18.74 -17.55
CA MET A 197 8.73 18.04 -16.76
C MET A 197 8.77 16.54 -17.07
N LYS A 198 7.60 15.88 -17.17
CA LYS A 198 7.51 14.46 -17.57
C LYS A 198 8.08 14.22 -18.96
N ALA A 199 7.74 15.07 -19.92
CA ALA A 199 8.23 14.98 -21.29
C ALA A 199 9.76 15.12 -21.34
N MET A 200 10.32 16.13 -20.65
CA MET A 200 11.77 16.34 -20.56
C MET A 200 12.47 15.15 -19.90
N CYS A 201 11.96 14.62 -18.80
CA CYS A 201 12.52 13.41 -18.17
C CYS A 201 12.56 12.23 -19.16
N ASN A 202 11.47 11.99 -19.89
CA ASN A 202 11.39 10.91 -20.86
C ASN A 202 12.39 11.08 -22.00
N GLU A 203 12.53 12.31 -22.51
CA GLU A 203 13.51 12.62 -23.54
C GLU A 203 14.95 12.38 -23.05
N ILE A 204 15.31 12.94 -21.88
CA ILE A 204 16.64 12.80 -21.29
C ILE A 204 16.99 11.32 -21.07
N ILE A 205 16.05 10.54 -20.49
CA ILE A 205 16.25 9.11 -20.24
C ILE A 205 16.38 8.33 -21.55
N SER A 206 15.58 8.66 -22.57
CA SER A 206 15.65 8.01 -23.88
C SER A 206 16.98 8.28 -24.58
N VAL A 207 17.45 9.53 -24.56
CA VAL A 207 18.77 9.91 -25.09
C VAL A 207 19.87 9.13 -24.37
N TRP A 208 19.88 9.12 -23.03
CA TRP A 208 20.84 8.38 -22.22
C TRP A 208 20.91 6.87 -22.59
N ILE A 209 19.76 6.22 -22.71
CA ILE A 209 19.68 4.80 -23.09
C ILE A 209 20.22 4.59 -24.51
N SER A 210 19.83 5.45 -25.46
CA SER A 210 20.17 5.32 -26.88
C SER A 210 21.66 5.52 -27.16
N GLU A 211 22.28 6.49 -26.48
CA GLU A 211 23.71 6.78 -26.63
C GLU A 211 24.59 5.70 -25.99
N LYS A 212 24.00 4.82 -25.14
CA LYS A 212 24.74 3.88 -24.27
C LYS A 212 25.88 4.60 -23.53
N ALA A 213 25.62 5.84 -23.14
CA ALA A 213 26.64 6.73 -22.62
C ALA A 213 27.08 6.26 -21.23
N THR A 214 28.38 6.37 -20.96
CA THR A 214 28.94 6.22 -19.62
C THR A 214 29.13 7.57 -18.93
N THR A 215 29.10 8.67 -19.70
CA THR A 215 29.29 10.05 -19.26
C THR A 215 28.22 10.96 -19.82
N ILE A 216 27.90 12.05 -19.13
CA ILE A 216 26.88 13.01 -19.58
C ILE A 216 27.49 13.89 -20.68
N SER A 217 26.88 13.91 -21.86
CA SER A 217 27.25 14.80 -22.96
C SER A 217 26.87 16.25 -22.66
N VAL A 218 27.50 17.22 -23.33
CA VAL A 218 27.18 18.65 -23.15
C VAL A 218 25.72 18.96 -23.47
N GLU A 219 25.18 18.33 -24.52
CA GLU A 219 23.77 18.46 -24.88
C GLU A 219 22.86 17.93 -23.77
N LEU A 220 23.17 16.75 -23.24
CA LEU A 220 22.38 16.14 -22.19
C LEU A 220 22.43 16.95 -20.89
N ASP A 221 23.60 17.48 -20.52
CA ASP A 221 23.73 18.35 -19.34
C ASP A 221 22.93 19.66 -19.49
N GLY A 222 22.84 20.19 -20.71
CA GLY A 222 21.94 21.30 -21.04
C GLY A 222 20.47 20.97 -20.79
N LYS A 223 20.01 19.82 -21.26
CA LYS A 223 18.61 19.36 -21.03
C LYS A 223 18.32 19.11 -19.55
N ILE A 224 19.27 18.50 -18.83
CA ILE A 224 19.17 18.29 -17.38
C ILE A 224 19.08 19.62 -16.64
N SER A 225 19.88 20.61 -17.04
CA SER A 225 19.85 21.94 -16.43
C SER A 225 18.51 22.65 -16.68
N ALA A 226 17.97 22.55 -17.89
CA ALA A 226 16.64 23.09 -18.22
C ALA A 226 15.54 22.43 -17.38
N PHE A 227 15.56 21.11 -17.24
CA PHE A 227 14.64 20.37 -16.37
C PHE A 227 14.73 20.86 -14.91
N ASN A 228 15.94 20.93 -14.37
CA ASN A 228 16.15 21.36 -12.98
C ASN A 228 15.67 22.79 -12.74
N HIS A 229 15.83 23.67 -13.74
CA HIS A 229 15.32 25.03 -13.66
C HIS A 229 13.79 25.05 -13.59
N LEU A 230 13.10 24.32 -14.49
CA LEU A 230 11.64 24.24 -14.47
C LEU A 230 11.12 23.61 -13.17
N HIS A 231 11.75 22.53 -12.73
CA HIS A 231 11.39 21.87 -11.48
C HIS A 231 11.52 22.80 -10.28
N LYS A 232 12.59 23.59 -10.22
CA LYS A 232 12.78 24.60 -9.18
C LYS A 232 11.71 25.69 -9.22
N LEU A 233 11.36 26.21 -10.41
CA LEU A 233 10.28 27.20 -10.55
C LEU A 233 8.94 26.65 -10.06
N TRP A 234 8.64 25.39 -10.38
CA TRP A 234 7.45 24.70 -9.86
C TRP A 234 7.49 24.60 -8.33
N GLU A 235 8.62 24.20 -7.75
CA GLU A 235 8.76 24.09 -6.30
C GLU A 235 8.57 25.44 -5.58
N GLU A 236 9.12 26.51 -6.14
CA GLU A 236 9.01 27.87 -5.59
C GLU A 236 7.56 28.41 -5.69
N GLU A 237 6.84 28.08 -6.75
CA GLU A 237 5.44 28.47 -6.94
C GLU A 237 4.49 27.66 -6.03
N GLU A 238 4.70 26.36 -5.92
CA GLU A 238 3.98 25.51 -4.96
C GLU A 238 4.23 25.96 -3.51
N TYR A 239 5.46 26.41 -3.20
CA TYR A 239 5.77 26.99 -1.91
C TYR A 239 4.96 28.27 -1.66
N ARG A 240 4.94 29.20 -2.63
CA ARG A 240 4.22 30.49 -2.53
C ARG A 240 2.70 30.34 -2.37
N ARG A 241 2.13 29.20 -2.77
CA ARG A 241 0.69 28.93 -2.69
C ARG A 241 0.24 28.30 -1.37
N ARG A 242 1.17 27.87 -0.52
CA ARG A 242 0.88 27.27 0.80
C ARG A 242 0.92 28.31 1.91
#